data_AF-A0A260Z8N2-F1
#
_entry.id   AF-A0A260Z8N2-F1
#
_cell.length_a   1.000
_cell.length_b   1.000
_cell.length_c   1.000
_cell.angle_alpha   90.00
_cell.angle_beta   90.00
_cell.angle_gamma   90.00
#
_symmetry.space_group_name_H-M   'P 1'
#
loop_
_entity.id
_entity.type
_entity.pdbx_description
1 polymer ?
#
loop_
_entity_poly.entity_id
_entity_poly.type
_entity_poly.pdbx_seq_one_letter_code
_entity_poly.pdbx_strand_id
1 'polypeptide(L)'
;MKLLLLVLLVATTQPLPIRSRDSEDALYPFRRVYRNANDSNLRAYRNAGDKLKSSLEHLKMIARVTNGIYLQHALASGSIPADKLISELLHFGNVTPAQIAGIEMSKMQKSVEMLKALPGSLLNPNPDVADIELTLDTIQEILGAIDGLGDVGERPRAKEFDALMTNLSKTDIGIQVAADFEAGRDLWSGAHKIMKSATALHEAQTHFPYIISVANIIKTSLPRLQTTLPLWKYKEFKSAAEGLAPTMRLVDAINTTDENINNLARTTKQWTAYSEYLNGFLSQLNSMRSSQSQFQNVHDLLMARKSARSRLVEHVAGFSDGVSDIVSISVDLADPWMKSVVKSDELATALNGLKSLESKNA
;
A
#
# COMPACT_ATOMS: atom_id res chain seq x y z
N MET A 1 -15.51 7.16 1.08
CA MET A 1 -14.40 6.42 1.75
C MET A 1 -13.17 6.07 0.88
N LYS A 2 -13.31 5.52 -0.35
CA LYS A 2 -12.15 5.14 -1.20
C LYS A 2 -11.29 6.33 -1.66
N LEU A 3 -11.92 7.48 -1.95
CA LEU A 3 -11.22 8.71 -2.32
C LEU A 3 -10.38 9.27 -1.15
N LEU A 4 -10.90 9.18 0.07
CA LEU A 4 -10.25 9.63 1.30
C LEU A 4 -9.02 8.76 1.64
N LEU A 5 -9.09 7.45 1.35
CA LEU A 5 -7.96 6.52 1.37
C LEU A 5 -6.90 6.86 0.32
N LEU A 6 -7.31 7.29 -0.88
CA LEU A 6 -6.40 7.72 -1.95
C LEU A 6 -5.69 9.03 -1.61
N VAL A 7 -6.40 9.99 -1.00
CA VAL A 7 -5.83 11.23 -0.46
C VAL A 7 -4.89 10.95 0.71
N LEU A 8 -5.20 9.97 1.58
CA LEU A 8 -4.29 9.49 2.62
C LEU A 8 -3.03 8.85 2.02
N LEU A 9 -3.16 8.09 0.93
CA LEU A 9 -2.01 7.51 0.22
C LEU A 9 -1.11 8.60 -0.38
N VAL A 10 -1.70 9.62 -1.01
CA VAL A 10 -0.97 10.73 -1.65
C VAL A 10 -0.38 11.71 -0.62
N ALA A 11 -1.08 11.96 0.50
CA ALA A 11 -0.60 12.84 1.57
C ALA A 11 0.47 12.21 2.46
N THR A 12 0.55 10.88 2.51
CA THR A 12 1.62 10.14 3.21
C THR A 12 2.82 9.84 2.32
N THR A 13 2.70 9.97 0.99
CA THR A 13 3.83 9.87 0.07
C THR A 13 4.57 11.20 -0.05
N GLN A 14 5.44 11.51 0.91
CA GLN A 14 6.71 12.13 0.52
C GLN A 14 7.62 11.04 -0.05
N PRO A 15 8.52 11.37 -0.99
CA PRO A 15 9.48 10.40 -1.49
C PRO A 15 10.31 9.97 -0.29
N LEU A 16 10.12 8.72 0.14
CA LEU A 16 11.13 8.02 0.91
C LEU A 16 12.45 8.30 0.19
N PRO A 17 13.53 8.73 0.88
CA PRO A 17 14.84 8.60 0.26
C PRO A 17 14.93 7.16 -0.21
N ILE A 18 15.24 6.98 -1.48
CA ILE A 18 15.42 5.69 -2.12
C ILE A 18 16.44 4.95 -1.26
N ARG A 19 15.94 4.16 -0.30
CA ARG A 19 16.67 3.10 0.34
C ARG A 19 16.89 2.14 -0.80
N SER A 20 18.13 2.07 -1.29
CA SER A 20 18.56 1.09 -2.26
C SER A 20 17.98 -0.25 -1.83
N ARG A 21 16.99 -0.69 -2.60
CA ARG A 21 16.34 -1.99 -2.44
C ARG A 21 17.22 -3.01 -3.15
N ASP A 22 18.45 -3.09 -2.65
CA ASP A 22 19.47 -4.08 -2.97
C ASP A 22 20.12 -4.43 -1.63
N SER A 23 19.49 -5.35 -0.88
CA SER A 23 20.10 -6.20 0.16
C SER A 23 19.06 -6.93 1.04
N GLU A 24 17.80 -6.99 0.64
CA GLU A 24 16.92 -8.11 1.01
C GLU A 24 16.77 -8.97 -0.25
N ASP A 25 17.11 -10.26 -0.12
CA ASP A 25 17.24 -11.28 -1.18
C ASP A 25 18.64 -11.44 -1.83
N ALA A 26 19.70 -11.39 -1.02
CA ALA A 26 20.77 -12.38 -1.22
C ALA A 26 20.35 -13.67 -0.50
N LEU A 27 19.92 -14.66 -1.29
CA LEU A 27 19.68 -16.03 -0.88
C LEU A 27 20.79 -16.53 0.08
N TYR A 28 20.47 -16.61 1.36
CA TYR A 28 21.10 -17.62 2.21
C TYR A 28 20.27 -18.90 2.09
N PRO A 29 20.88 -20.04 1.78
CA PRO A 29 20.14 -21.27 1.60
C PRO A 29 19.45 -21.63 2.93
N PHE A 30 18.17 -21.94 2.82
CA PHE A 30 17.38 -22.61 3.84
C PHE A 30 18.12 -23.86 4.30
N ARG A 31 18.91 -23.76 5.37
CA ARG A 31 19.32 -24.93 6.13
C ARG A 31 18.13 -25.32 7.01
N ARG A 32 17.18 -26.06 6.43
CA ARG A 32 16.35 -26.98 7.23
C ARG A 32 17.32 -27.93 7.91
N VAL A 33 17.69 -27.60 9.15
CA VAL A 33 18.25 -28.60 10.04
C VAL A 33 17.08 -29.50 10.38
N TYR A 34 17.01 -30.66 9.72
CA TYR A 34 16.31 -31.80 10.28
C TYR A 34 16.80 -31.94 11.71
N ARG A 35 15.92 -31.66 12.68
CA ARG A 35 16.15 -31.95 14.09
C ARG A 35 16.12 -33.46 14.23
N ASN A 36 17.24 -34.11 13.90
CA ASN A 36 17.48 -35.52 14.21
C ASN A 36 17.66 -35.62 15.72
N ALA A 37 17.01 -36.62 16.32
CA ALA A 37 16.96 -36.86 17.76
C ALA A 37 18.30 -37.28 18.40
N ASN A 38 19.45 -37.04 17.75
CA ASN A 38 20.78 -37.45 18.22
C ASN A 38 21.87 -36.38 18.03
N ASP A 39 21.53 -35.10 17.96
CA ASP A 39 22.52 -34.02 17.90
C ASP A 39 23.04 -33.66 19.31
N SER A 40 23.66 -34.65 19.95
CA SER A 40 24.47 -34.50 21.16
C SER A 40 25.84 -33.91 20.83
N ASN A 41 25.86 -32.72 20.20
CA ASN A 41 27.07 -31.96 19.92
C ASN A 41 26.98 -30.56 20.55
N LEU A 42 27.19 -30.55 21.87
CA LEU A 42 28.10 -29.63 22.55
C LEU A 42 27.95 -28.14 22.22
N ARG A 43 26.82 -27.54 22.63
CA ARG A 43 26.95 -26.30 23.41
C ARG A 43 27.63 -26.68 24.71
N ALA A 44 28.96 -26.78 24.68
CA ALA A 44 29.73 -26.76 25.89
C ALA A 44 29.36 -25.46 26.60
N TYR A 45 28.55 -25.58 27.65
CA TYR A 45 28.38 -24.57 28.66
C TYR A 45 29.79 -24.36 29.25
N ARG A 46 30.58 -23.50 28.61
CA ARG A 46 31.82 -23.02 29.21
C ARG A 46 31.36 -22.20 30.40
N ASN A 47 31.24 -22.83 31.57
CA ASN A 47 31.56 -22.14 32.79
C ASN A 47 32.92 -21.50 32.51
N ALA A 48 32.93 -20.19 32.26
CA ALA A 48 34.15 -19.42 32.28
C ALA A 48 34.73 -19.69 33.67
N GLY A 49 35.70 -20.60 33.78
CA GLY A 49 36.33 -20.91 35.05
C GLY A 49 36.80 -19.61 35.70
N ASP A 50 36.92 -19.58 37.02
CA ASP A 50 37.15 -18.36 37.80
C ASP A 50 38.25 -17.44 37.25
N LYS A 51 39.27 -18.01 36.61
CA LYS A 51 40.37 -17.28 35.93
C LYS A 51 39.91 -16.41 34.76
N LEU A 52 38.99 -16.88 33.91
CA LEU A 52 38.49 -16.08 32.78
C LEU A 52 37.59 -14.96 33.26
N LYS A 53 36.76 -15.23 34.29
CA LYS A 53 35.93 -14.21 34.94
C LYS A 53 36.81 -13.11 35.56
N SER A 54 37.82 -13.49 36.34
CA SER A 54 38.79 -12.55 36.92
C SER A 54 39.52 -11.74 35.85
N SER A 55 39.99 -12.38 34.77
CA SER A 55 40.66 -11.68 33.67
C SER A 55 39.74 -10.69 32.95
N LEU A 56 38.45 -11.02 32.78
CA LEU A 56 37.46 -10.13 32.20
C LEU A 56 37.19 -8.92 33.11
N GLU A 57 37.06 -9.12 34.42
CA GLU A 57 36.90 -8.03 35.37
C GLU A 57 38.13 -7.12 35.39
N HIS A 58 39.34 -7.69 35.37
CA HIS A 58 40.58 -6.93 35.24
C HIS A 58 40.62 -6.09 33.95
N LEU A 59 40.19 -6.65 32.81
CA LEU A 59 40.09 -5.91 31.54
C LEU A 59 39.07 -4.78 31.61
N LYS A 60 37.91 -4.99 32.24
CA LYS A 60 36.91 -3.93 32.45
C LYS A 60 37.47 -2.80 33.30
N MET A 61 38.18 -3.13 34.38
CA MET A 61 38.83 -2.12 35.24
C MET A 61 39.87 -1.32 34.45
N ILE A 62 40.74 -1.97 33.68
CA ILE A 62 41.72 -1.27 32.81
C ILE A 62 41.00 -0.37 31.80
N ALA A 63 39.93 -0.87 31.16
CA ALA A 63 39.18 -0.11 30.16
C ALA A 63 38.57 1.16 30.76
N ARG A 64 37.95 1.05 31.94
CA ARG A 64 37.36 2.19 32.68
C ARG A 64 38.43 3.20 33.08
N VAL A 65 39.55 2.76 33.67
CA VAL A 65 40.65 3.64 34.08
C VAL A 65 41.28 4.35 32.87
N THR A 66 41.53 3.62 31.77
CA THR A 66 42.16 4.19 30.57
C THR A 66 41.23 5.19 29.87
N ASN A 67 39.93 4.90 29.77
CA ASN A 67 38.95 5.89 29.32
C ASN A 67 38.84 7.08 30.27
N GLY A 68 38.98 6.87 31.58
CA GLY A 68 39.01 7.94 32.57
C GLY A 68 40.17 8.91 32.33
N ILE A 69 41.37 8.39 32.09
CA ILE A 69 42.54 9.20 31.72
C ILE A 69 42.26 10.00 30.44
N TYR A 70 41.72 9.33 29.41
CA TYR A 70 41.34 9.98 28.16
C TYR A 70 40.32 11.10 28.38
N LEU A 71 39.23 10.85 29.11
CA LEU A 71 38.21 11.86 29.38
C LEU A 71 38.77 13.03 30.20
N GLN A 72 39.57 12.78 31.24
CA GLN A 72 40.16 13.84 32.05
C GLN A 72 41.03 14.78 31.21
N HIS A 73 41.88 14.21 30.34
CA HIS A 73 42.69 15.00 29.42
C HIS A 73 41.84 15.73 28.39
N ALA A 74 40.85 15.05 27.82
CA ALA A 74 40.03 15.58 26.75
C ALA A 74 39.09 16.71 27.23
N LEU A 75 38.59 16.61 28.47
CA LEU A 75 37.85 17.67 29.16
C LEU A 75 38.75 18.87 29.50
N ALA A 76 39.95 18.63 30.03
CA ALA A 76 40.90 19.69 30.36
C ALA A 76 41.36 20.47 29.11
N SER A 77 41.44 19.81 27.95
CA SER A 77 41.79 20.42 26.67
C SER A 77 40.60 21.00 25.89
N GLY A 78 39.36 20.73 26.32
CA GLY A 78 38.15 21.15 25.61
C GLY A 78 37.96 20.45 24.25
N SER A 79 38.55 19.27 24.04
CA SER A 79 38.56 18.58 22.74
C SER A 79 37.30 17.75 22.46
N ILE A 80 36.46 17.50 23.46
CA ILE A 80 35.18 16.79 23.30
C ILE A 80 34.02 17.79 23.37
N PRO A 81 33.13 17.84 22.36
CA PRO A 81 31.91 18.63 22.45
C PRO A 81 31.01 18.15 23.60
N ALA A 82 30.57 19.07 24.46
CA ALA A 82 29.75 18.73 25.63
C ALA A 82 28.48 17.95 25.28
N ASP A 83 27.77 18.36 24.22
CA ASP A 83 26.55 17.67 23.77
C ASP A 83 26.79 16.23 23.35
N LYS A 84 27.93 15.95 22.70
CA LYS A 84 28.33 14.59 22.33
C LYS A 84 28.62 13.77 23.58
N LEU A 85 29.43 14.31 24.50
CA LEU A 85 29.78 13.62 25.75
C LEU A 85 28.54 13.25 26.56
N ILE A 86 27.61 14.19 26.74
CA ILE A 86 26.34 13.96 27.46
C ILE A 86 25.52 12.87 26.75
N SER A 87 25.43 12.94 25.42
CA SER A 87 24.66 11.97 24.63
C SER A 87 25.21 10.55 24.75
N GLU A 88 26.53 10.38 24.73
CA GLU A 88 27.13 9.05 24.88
C GLU A 88 26.99 8.52 26.31
N LEU A 89 27.29 9.35 27.32
CA LEU A 89 27.23 8.93 28.73
C LEU A 89 25.82 8.58 29.20
N LEU A 90 24.80 9.25 28.68
CA LEU A 90 23.39 9.00 29.01
C LEU A 90 22.69 8.10 27.99
N HIS A 91 23.45 7.52 27.05
CA HIS A 91 22.97 6.60 26.02
C HIS A 91 21.81 7.14 25.18
N PHE A 92 21.93 8.38 24.68
CA PHE A 92 20.94 9.02 23.81
C PHE A 92 21.04 8.58 22.34
N GLY A 93 22.15 7.95 21.93
CA GLY A 93 22.38 7.56 20.54
C GLY A 93 22.52 8.79 19.65
N ASN A 94 21.71 8.86 18.58
CA ASN A 94 21.74 9.99 17.63
C ASN A 94 20.98 11.23 18.13
N VAL A 95 20.27 11.12 19.26
CA VAL A 95 19.43 12.21 19.78
C VAL A 95 20.29 13.13 20.65
N THR A 96 20.27 14.42 20.38
CA THR A 96 21.03 15.41 21.15
C THR A 96 20.28 15.89 22.40
N PRO A 97 20.96 16.46 23.40
CA PRO A 97 20.29 17.02 24.58
C PRO A 97 19.32 18.14 24.22
N ALA A 98 19.66 18.97 23.21
CA ALA A 98 18.78 20.00 22.69
C ALA A 98 17.49 19.43 22.06
N GLN A 99 17.60 18.33 21.33
CA GLN A 99 16.43 17.63 20.76
C GLN A 99 15.54 17.03 21.85
N ILE A 100 16.11 16.58 22.97
CA ILE A 100 15.35 16.09 24.13
C ILE A 100 14.66 17.25 24.85
N ALA A 101 15.37 18.34 25.10
CA ALA A 101 14.81 19.53 25.73
C ALA A 101 13.68 20.16 24.90
N GLY A 102 13.76 20.05 23.57
CA GLY A 102 12.73 20.49 22.64
C GLY A 102 11.51 19.56 22.50
N ILE A 103 11.42 18.47 23.28
CA ILE A 103 10.25 17.58 23.25
C ILE A 103 9.08 18.24 23.97
N GLU A 104 8.05 18.59 23.22
CA GLU A 104 6.80 19.13 23.76
C GLU A 104 5.80 17.99 24.00
N MET A 105 5.84 17.40 25.19
CA MET A 105 4.97 16.28 25.56
C MET A 105 3.48 16.61 25.38
N SER A 106 3.08 17.85 25.62
CA SER A 106 1.69 18.31 25.42
C SER A 106 1.25 18.25 23.95
N LYS A 107 2.12 18.55 22.99
CA LYS A 107 1.84 18.42 21.55
C LYS A 107 1.74 16.95 21.15
N MET A 108 2.69 16.12 21.61
CA MET A 108 2.65 14.68 21.35
C MET A 108 1.38 14.03 21.92
N GLN A 109 1.00 14.36 23.15
CA GLN A 109 -0.22 13.83 23.75
C GLN A 109 -1.47 14.20 22.93
N LYS A 110 -1.58 15.46 22.52
CA LYS A 110 -2.66 15.90 21.61
C LYS A 110 -2.67 15.11 20.31
N SER A 111 -1.51 14.87 19.69
CA SER A 111 -1.42 14.05 18.47
C SER A 111 -1.87 12.62 18.70
N VAL A 112 -1.53 12.00 19.84
CA VAL A 112 -2.00 10.64 20.19
C VAL A 112 -3.51 10.63 20.42
N GLU A 113 -4.06 11.62 21.11
CA GLU A 113 -5.49 11.76 21.34
C GLU A 113 -6.24 11.96 20.01
N MET A 114 -5.71 12.78 19.10
CA MET A 114 -6.25 12.93 17.75
C MET A 114 -6.22 11.62 16.98
N LEU A 115 -5.10 10.87 16.97
CA LEU A 115 -5.02 9.56 16.32
C LEU A 115 -6.08 8.58 16.86
N LYS A 116 -6.35 8.61 18.16
CA LYS A 116 -7.38 7.77 18.79
C LYS A 116 -8.80 8.20 18.41
N ALA A 117 -9.03 9.50 18.23
CA ALA A 117 -10.34 10.05 17.87
C ALA A 117 -10.65 9.93 16.36
N LEU A 118 -9.62 9.85 15.52
CA LEU A 118 -9.70 9.89 14.06
C LEU A 118 -10.59 8.79 13.43
N PRO A 119 -10.60 7.53 13.90
CA PRO A 119 -11.56 6.54 13.43
C PRO A 119 -13.02 6.97 13.67
N GLY A 120 -13.31 7.57 14.83
CA GLY A 120 -14.67 8.01 15.16
C GLY A 120 -15.17 9.16 14.29
N SER A 121 -14.28 10.10 13.94
CA SER A 121 -14.62 11.23 13.06
C SER A 121 -14.72 10.84 11.59
N LEU A 122 -14.02 9.80 11.15
CA LEU A 122 -14.09 9.29 9.77
C LEU A 122 -15.25 8.31 9.53
N LEU A 123 -15.65 7.54 10.53
CA LEU A 123 -16.68 6.49 10.38
C LEU A 123 -18.11 7.01 10.50
N ASN A 124 -18.31 8.18 11.11
CA ASN A 124 -19.64 8.80 11.28
C ASN A 124 -19.68 10.21 10.69
N PRO A 125 -19.51 10.36 9.36
CA PRO A 125 -19.65 11.65 8.73
C PRO A 125 -21.09 12.18 8.89
N ASN A 126 -21.23 13.51 8.91
CA ASN A 126 -22.53 14.18 8.78
C ASN A 126 -23.28 13.61 7.55
N PRO A 127 -24.61 13.40 7.59
CA PRO A 127 -25.39 12.99 6.42
C PRO A 127 -25.05 13.78 5.13
N ASP A 128 -24.81 15.10 5.24
CA ASP A 128 -24.41 15.91 4.07
C ASP A 128 -23.09 15.44 3.43
N VAL A 129 -22.14 14.95 4.24
CA VAL A 129 -20.85 14.43 3.75
C VAL A 129 -21.04 13.08 3.09
N ALA A 130 -21.86 12.19 3.66
CA ALA A 130 -22.18 10.89 3.08
C ALA A 130 -22.89 11.03 1.72
N ASP A 131 -23.81 11.98 1.61
CA ASP A 131 -24.55 12.26 0.37
C ASP A 131 -23.64 12.80 -0.74
N ILE A 132 -22.61 13.57 -0.38
CA ILE A 132 -21.59 14.07 -1.32
C ILE A 132 -20.63 12.95 -1.72
N GLU A 133 -20.23 12.06 -0.80
CA GLU A 133 -19.43 10.89 -1.17
C GLU A 133 -20.16 10.01 -2.18
N LEU A 134 -21.46 9.78 -2.00
CA LEU A 134 -22.28 9.03 -2.96
C LEU A 134 -22.34 9.74 -4.33
N THR A 135 -22.48 11.07 -4.35
CA THR A 135 -22.42 11.85 -5.60
C THR A 135 -21.08 11.67 -6.31
N LEU A 136 -19.96 11.73 -5.58
CA LEU A 136 -18.63 11.56 -6.15
C LEU A 136 -18.41 10.14 -6.69
N ASP A 137 -18.92 9.12 -5.99
CA ASP A 137 -18.88 7.74 -6.46
C ASP A 137 -19.70 7.56 -7.75
N THR A 138 -20.90 8.15 -7.83
CA THR A 138 -21.70 8.15 -9.08
C THR A 138 -20.99 8.87 -10.22
N ILE A 139 -20.37 10.02 -9.97
CA ILE A 139 -19.57 10.73 -10.99
C ILE A 139 -18.42 9.83 -11.47
N GLN A 140 -17.75 9.11 -10.56
CA GLN A 140 -16.68 8.18 -10.92
C GLN A 140 -17.19 7.02 -11.79
N GLU A 141 -18.37 6.49 -11.51
CA GLU A 141 -19.01 5.44 -12.35
C GLU A 141 -19.32 5.96 -13.75
N ILE A 142 -19.91 7.16 -13.87
CA ILE A 142 -20.19 7.81 -15.16
C ILE A 142 -18.88 8.03 -15.94
N LEU A 143 -17.84 8.55 -15.28
CA LEU A 143 -16.53 8.77 -15.89
C LEU A 143 -15.90 7.45 -16.37
N GLY A 144 -16.02 6.37 -15.59
CA GLY A 144 -15.55 5.04 -15.99
C GLY A 144 -16.31 4.49 -17.21
N ALA A 145 -17.62 4.70 -17.28
CA ALA A 145 -18.43 4.29 -18.42
C ALA A 145 -17.98 4.98 -19.72
N ILE A 146 -17.64 6.28 -19.65
CA ILE A 146 -17.20 7.07 -20.82
C ILE A 146 -15.69 7.08 -21.05
N ASP A 147 -14.89 6.44 -20.19
CA ASP A 147 -13.43 6.49 -20.28
C ASP A 147 -12.90 5.93 -21.62
N GLY A 148 -11.97 6.63 -22.24
CA GLY A 148 -11.42 6.27 -23.55
C GLY A 148 -12.40 6.41 -24.73
N LEU A 149 -13.61 6.96 -24.53
CA LEU A 149 -14.50 7.32 -25.65
C LEU A 149 -14.08 8.63 -26.34
N GLY A 150 -13.12 9.39 -25.81
CA GLY A 150 -12.77 10.71 -26.36
C GLY A 150 -13.90 11.72 -26.16
N ASP A 151 -14.02 12.71 -27.05
CA ASP A 151 -15.13 13.66 -27.00
C ASP A 151 -16.44 12.96 -27.41
N VAL A 152 -17.33 12.79 -26.43
CA VAL A 152 -18.66 12.21 -26.62
C VAL A 152 -19.47 12.97 -27.68
N GLY A 153 -19.25 14.27 -27.83
CA GLY A 153 -19.86 15.12 -28.86
C GLY A 153 -19.41 14.77 -30.29
N GLU A 154 -18.19 14.23 -30.45
CA GLU A 154 -17.68 13.81 -31.75
C GLU A 154 -18.21 12.45 -32.21
N ARG A 155 -18.87 11.69 -31.31
CA ARG A 155 -19.40 10.33 -31.53
C ARG A 155 -18.41 9.47 -32.34
N PRO A 156 -17.36 8.95 -31.69
CA PRO A 156 -16.34 8.17 -32.38
C PRO A 156 -16.98 7.05 -33.20
N ARG A 157 -16.59 6.94 -34.47
CA ARG A 157 -17.10 5.96 -35.43
C ARG A 157 -18.55 6.19 -35.92
N ALA A 158 -19.13 7.37 -35.67
CA ALA A 158 -20.50 7.68 -36.11
C ALA A 158 -20.64 7.67 -37.63
N LYS A 159 -19.63 8.12 -38.39
CA LYS A 159 -19.70 8.12 -39.86
C LYS A 159 -19.79 6.70 -40.42
N GLU A 160 -19.01 5.80 -39.84
CA GLU A 160 -18.93 4.38 -40.16
C GLU A 160 -20.24 3.68 -39.78
N PHE A 161 -20.79 4.02 -38.61
CA PHE A 161 -22.07 3.49 -38.14
C PHE A 161 -23.27 4.01 -38.96
N ASP A 162 -23.32 5.30 -39.27
CA ASP A 162 -24.38 5.91 -40.09
C ASP A 162 -24.33 5.37 -41.52
N ALA A 163 -23.13 5.12 -42.06
CA ALA A 163 -22.95 4.43 -43.35
C ALA A 163 -23.49 2.99 -43.30
N LEU A 164 -23.24 2.25 -42.21
CA LEU A 164 -23.82 0.93 -41.99
C LEU A 164 -25.36 1.02 -41.95
N MET A 165 -25.93 1.91 -41.15
CA MET A 165 -27.38 2.07 -41.01
C MET A 165 -28.03 2.52 -42.32
N THR A 166 -27.37 3.37 -43.10
CA THR A 166 -27.81 3.80 -44.44
C THR A 166 -27.77 2.65 -45.44
N ASN A 167 -26.76 1.78 -45.36
CA ASN A 167 -26.72 0.58 -46.20
C ASN A 167 -27.82 -0.40 -45.78
N LEU A 168 -27.99 -0.66 -44.49
CA LEU A 168 -29.06 -1.53 -43.99
C LEU A 168 -30.46 -0.99 -44.34
N SER A 169 -30.67 0.32 -44.37
CA SER A 169 -31.96 0.93 -44.71
C SER A 169 -32.26 0.95 -46.21
N LYS A 170 -31.23 1.01 -47.06
CA LYS A 170 -31.37 0.93 -48.53
C LYS A 170 -31.55 -0.47 -49.05
N THR A 171 -31.11 -1.46 -48.27
CA THR A 171 -31.26 -2.85 -48.65
C THR A 171 -32.57 -3.32 -48.05
N ASP A 172 -33.57 -3.53 -48.90
CA ASP A 172 -34.84 -4.20 -48.56
C ASP A 172 -34.59 -5.69 -48.27
N ILE A 173 -33.59 -5.99 -47.43
CA ILE A 173 -33.32 -7.32 -46.89
C ILE A 173 -34.39 -7.50 -45.84
N GLY A 174 -35.61 -7.75 -46.29
CA GLY A 174 -36.47 -8.59 -45.51
C GLY A 174 -35.61 -9.79 -45.10
N ILE A 175 -35.64 -10.16 -43.83
CA ILE A 175 -35.30 -11.53 -43.42
C ILE A 175 -36.36 -12.50 -43.98
N GLN A 176 -36.86 -12.22 -45.19
CA GLN A 176 -37.78 -12.96 -46.00
C GLN A 176 -37.21 -14.36 -46.21
N VAL A 177 -35.88 -14.51 -46.27
CA VAL A 177 -35.28 -15.84 -46.27
C VAL A 177 -35.63 -16.63 -45.00
N ALA A 178 -35.62 -16.02 -43.81
CA ALA A 178 -36.05 -16.72 -42.59
C ALA A 178 -37.57 -16.99 -42.59
N ALA A 179 -38.39 -16.04 -43.06
CA ALA A 179 -39.83 -16.24 -43.19
C ALA A 179 -40.18 -17.34 -44.23
N ASP A 180 -39.47 -17.38 -45.36
CA ASP A 180 -39.59 -18.39 -46.42
C ASP A 180 -39.18 -19.78 -45.89
N PHE A 181 -38.12 -19.85 -45.07
CA PHE A 181 -37.72 -21.08 -44.38
C PHE A 181 -38.75 -21.56 -43.36
N GLU A 182 -39.33 -20.64 -42.57
CA GLU A 182 -40.38 -20.95 -41.61
C GLU A 182 -41.65 -21.47 -42.31
N ALA A 183 -42.10 -20.79 -43.37
CA ALA A 183 -43.21 -21.25 -44.19
C ALA A 183 -42.92 -22.61 -44.85
N GLY A 184 -41.69 -22.82 -45.34
CA GLY A 184 -41.25 -24.09 -45.92
C GLY A 184 -41.24 -25.24 -44.90
N ARG A 185 -40.81 -24.97 -43.66
CA ARG A 185 -40.85 -25.94 -42.55
C ARG A 185 -42.26 -26.41 -42.27
N ASP A 186 -43.21 -25.48 -42.19
CA ASP A 186 -44.59 -25.80 -41.85
C ASP A 186 -45.27 -26.61 -42.97
N LEU A 187 -45.01 -26.26 -44.24
CA LEU A 187 -45.43 -27.03 -45.40
C LEU A 187 -44.84 -28.44 -45.43
N TRP A 188 -43.55 -28.58 -45.13
CA TRP A 188 -42.88 -29.88 -45.03
C TRP A 188 -43.49 -30.73 -43.93
N SER A 189 -43.65 -30.16 -42.73
CA SER A 189 -44.18 -30.85 -41.56
C SER A 189 -45.60 -31.37 -41.81
N GLY A 190 -46.45 -30.53 -42.43
CA GLY A 190 -47.81 -30.91 -42.83
C GLY A 190 -47.82 -32.04 -43.85
N ALA A 191 -47.05 -31.91 -44.94
CA ALA A 191 -46.96 -32.94 -45.98
C ALA A 191 -46.40 -34.26 -45.41
N HIS A 192 -45.34 -34.20 -44.62
CA HIS A 192 -44.71 -35.36 -43.98
C HIS A 192 -45.67 -36.12 -43.06
N LYS A 193 -46.44 -35.40 -42.24
CA LYS A 193 -47.44 -36.00 -41.35
C LYS A 193 -48.49 -36.78 -42.14
N ILE A 194 -49.01 -36.21 -43.22
CA ILE A 194 -50.04 -36.84 -44.04
C ILE A 194 -49.48 -38.06 -44.78
N MET A 195 -48.30 -37.95 -45.40
CA MET A 195 -47.67 -39.10 -46.07
C MET A 195 -47.35 -40.26 -45.12
N LYS A 196 -47.07 -39.97 -43.84
CA LYS A 196 -46.82 -41.00 -42.82
C LYS A 196 -48.11 -41.71 -42.36
N SER A 197 -49.25 -41.02 -42.41
CA SER A 197 -50.56 -41.56 -42.03
C SER A 197 -51.40 -42.06 -43.20
N ALA A 198 -51.00 -41.80 -44.44
CA ALA A 198 -51.72 -42.18 -45.63
C ALA A 198 -51.82 -43.71 -45.76
N THR A 199 -53.02 -44.22 -46.00
CA THR A 199 -53.27 -45.66 -46.18
C THR A 199 -53.37 -46.06 -47.66
N ALA A 200 -53.59 -45.08 -48.55
CA ALA A 200 -53.62 -45.26 -49.99
C ALA A 200 -52.47 -44.50 -50.67
N LEU A 201 -51.88 -45.11 -51.70
CA LEU A 201 -50.76 -44.51 -52.45
C LEU A 201 -51.11 -43.16 -53.07
N HIS A 202 -52.33 -43.02 -53.59
CA HIS A 202 -52.79 -41.78 -54.23
C HIS A 202 -52.86 -40.61 -53.23
N GLU A 203 -53.20 -40.88 -51.97
CA GLU A 203 -53.25 -39.88 -50.89
C GLU A 203 -51.86 -39.38 -50.53
N ALA A 204 -50.83 -40.24 -50.54
CA ALA A 204 -49.45 -39.80 -50.36
C ALA A 204 -48.94 -39.00 -51.59
N GLN A 205 -49.35 -39.42 -52.81
CA GLN A 205 -48.91 -38.80 -54.07
C GLN A 205 -49.34 -37.33 -54.22
N THR A 206 -50.54 -36.96 -53.74
CA THR A 206 -51.03 -35.57 -53.78
C THR A 206 -50.16 -34.62 -52.95
N HIS A 207 -49.33 -35.14 -52.04
CA HIS A 207 -48.47 -34.33 -51.17
C HIS A 207 -47.01 -34.20 -51.61
N PHE A 208 -46.55 -34.96 -52.62
CA PHE A 208 -45.22 -34.80 -53.19
C PHE A 208 -44.92 -33.39 -53.76
N PRO A 209 -45.88 -32.66 -54.37
CA PRO A 209 -45.64 -31.29 -54.81
C PRO A 209 -45.22 -30.33 -53.69
N TYR A 210 -45.69 -30.54 -52.45
CA TYR A 210 -45.28 -29.71 -51.31
C TYR A 210 -43.82 -29.97 -50.91
N ILE A 211 -43.36 -31.22 -50.95
CA ILE A 211 -41.94 -31.55 -50.76
C ILE A 211 -41.07 -30.86 -51.82
N ILE A 212 -41.50 -30.91 -53.09
CA ILE A 212 -40.79 -30.26 -54.20
C ILE A 212 -40.74 -28.74 -53.99
N SER A 213 -41.83 -28.14 -53.52
CA SER A 213 -41.89 -26.71 -53.18
C SER A 213 -40.88 -26.34 -52.10
N VAL A 214 -40.78 -27.13 -51.03
CA VAL A 214 -39.80 -26.90 -49.95
C VAL A 214 -38.37 -27.05 -50.45
N ALA A 215 -38.08 -28.06 -51.27
CA ALA A 215 -36.77 -28.24 -51.87
C ALA A 215 -36.38 -27.03 -52.75
N ASN A 216 -37.35 -26.46 -53.49
CA ASN A 216 -37.14 -25.25 -54.28
C ASN A 216 -36.89 -24.02 -53.40
N ILE A 217 -37.61 -23.86 -52.29
CA ILE A 217 -37.36 -22.78 -51.30
C ILE A 217 -35.94 -22.87 -50.76
N ILE A 218 -35.49 -24.06 -50.35
CA ILE A 218 -34.12 -24.26 -49.84
C ILE A 218 -33.09 -23.89 -50.91
N LYS A 219 -33.33 -24.29 -52.16
CA LYS A 219 -32.45 -24.03 -53.30
C LYS A 219 -32.33 -22.52 -53.62
N THR A 220 -33.41 -21.76 -53.51
CA THR A 220 -33.41 -20.31 -53.81
C THR A 220 -32.95 -19.47 -52.61
N SER A 221 -33.16 -19.96 -51.39
CA SER A 221 -32.73 -19.28 -50.16
C SER A 221 -31.22 -19.33 -49.94
N LEU A 222 -30.52 -20.38 -50.37
CA LEU A 222 -29.07 -20.49 -50.19
C LEU A 222 -28.27 -19.37 -50.92
N PRO A 223 -28.52 -19.08 -52.21
CA PRO A 223 -27.92 -17.93 -52.89
C PRO A 223 -28.28 -16.60 -52.23
N ARG A 224 -29.53 -16.43 -51.78
CA ARG A 224 -29.99 -15.21 -51.07
C ARG A 224 -29.22 -15.02 -49.76
N LEU A 225 -29.00 -16.07 -48.97
CA LEU A 225 -28.17 -16.01 -47.76
C LEU A 225 -26.72 -15.63 -48.07
N GLN A 226 -26.16 -16.21 -49.13
CA GLN A 226 -24.79 -15.90 -49.57
C GLN A 226 -24.63 -14.45 -50.02
N THR A 227 -25.63 -13.84 -50.65
CA THR A 227 -25.62 -12.40 -50.97
C THR A 227 -25.84 -11.52 -49.75
N THR A 228 -26.47 -12.05 -48.69
CA THR A 228 -26.75 -11.31 -47.46
C THR A 228 -25.54 -11.29 -46.50
N LEU A 229 -24.77 -12.38 -46.42
CA LEU A 229 -23.61 -12.55 -45.54
C LEU A 229 -22.56 -11.41 -45.61
N PRO A 230 -22.20 -10.87 -46.80
CA PRO A 230 -21.28 -9.74 -46.92
C PRO A 230 -21.76 -8.44 -46.28
N LEU A 231 -23.08 -8.24 -46.15
CA LEU A 231 -23.67 -7.03 -45.56
C LEU A 231 -23.40 -6.93 -44.04
N TRP A 232 -23.07 -8.07 -43.43
CA TRP A 232 -22.71 -8.19 -42.02
C TRP A 232 -21.19 -8.25 -41.79
N LYS A 233 -20.39 -8.28 -42.88
CA LYS A 233 -18.93 -8.31 -42.83
C LYS A 233 -18.39 -6.93 -43.15
N TYR A 234 -17.98 -6.21 -42.11
CA TYR A 234 -17.37 -4.91 -42.27
C TYR A 234 -15.85 -4.98 -42.08
N LYS A 235 -15.10 -4.13 -42.81
CA LYS A 235 -13.64 -4.10 -42.75
C LYS A 235 -13.11 -3.38 -41.52
N GLU A 236 -13.90 -2.48 -40.95
CA GLU A 236 -13.45 -1.54 -39.93
C GLU A 236 -13.71 -2.06 -38.51
N PHE A 237 -14.64 -2.98 -38.31
CA PHE A 237 -14.91 -3.64 -37.02
C PHE A 237 -15.09 -5.15 -37.19
N LYS A 238 -14.60 -5.95 -36.24
CA LYS A 238 -14.62 -7.42 -36.32
C LYS A 238 -16.03 -7.99 -36.12
N SER A 239 -16.93 -7.22 -35.51
CA SER A 239 -18.34 -7.59 -35.31
C SER A 239 -19.23 -6.35 -35.14
N ALA A 240 -20.54 -6.52 -35.32
CA ALA A 240 -21.53 -5.48 -35.01
C ALA A 240 -21.48 -5.05 -33.53
N ALA A 241 -21.19 -5.98 -32.61
CA ALA A 241 -21.04 -5.68 -31.19
C ALA A 241 -19.85 -4.74 -30.92
N GLU A 242 -18.74 -4.91 -31.64
CA GLU A 242 -17.57 -4.01 -31.54
C GLU A 242 -17.88 -2.61 -32.11
N GLY A 243 -18.66 -2.53 -33.18
CA GLY A 243 -19.10 -1.24 -33.74
C GLY A 243 -20.05 -0.49 -32.80
N LEU A 244 -20.91 -1.21 -32.07
CA LEU A 244 -21.91 -0.65 -31.15
C LEU A 244 -21.38 -0.37 -29.74
N ALA A 245 -20.25 -0.98 -29.35
CA ALA A 245 -19.72 -0.87 -27.99
C ALA A 245 -19.56 0.58 -27.50
N PRO A 246 -19.03 1.54 -28.29
CA PRO A 246 -18.95 2.93 -27.88
C PRO A 246 -20.33 3.56 -27.59
N THR A 247 -21.32 3.26 -28.42
CA THR A 247 -22.69 3.78 -28.26
C THR A 247 -23.38 3.17 -27.05
N MET A 248 -23.21 1.86 -26.80
CA MET A 248 -23.78 1.20 -25.62
C MET A 248 -23.20 1.77 -24.32
N ARG A 249 -21.88 1.98 -24.27
CA ARG A 249 -21.23 2.63 -23.12
C ARG A 249 -21.73 4.05 -22.86
N LEU A 250 -22.02 4.80 -23.92
CA LEU A 250 -22.64 6.13 -23.80
C LEU A 250 -24.08 6.04 -23.27
N VAL A 251 -24.86 5.07 -23.75
CA VAL A 251 -26.22 4.81 -23.25
C VAL A 251 -26.19 4.43 -21.78
N ASP A 252 -25.25 3.57 -21.36
CA ASP A 252 -25.06 3.19 -19.96
C ASP A 252 -24.76 4.42 -19.10
N ALA A 253 -23.83 5.27 -19.54
CA ALA A 253 -23.49 6.52 -18.84
C ALA A 253 -24.70 7.48 -18.71
N ILE A 254 -25.51 7.60 -19.77
CA ILE A 254 -26.74 8.41 -19.75
C ILE A 254 -27.75 7.82 -18.77
N ASN A 255 -27.98 6.51 -18.81
CA ASN A 255 -28.90 5.84 -17.90
C ASN A 255 -28.47 6.01 -16.43
N THR A 256 -27.19 5.79 -16.12
CA THR A 256 -26.65 6.02 -14.78
C THR A 256 -26.82 7.48 -14.33
N THR A 257 -26.64 8.43 -15.25
CA THR A 257 -26.85 9.87 -14.98
C THR A 257 -28.32 10.17 -14.67
N ASP A 258 -29.25 9.65 -15.47
CA ASP A 258 -30.69 9.90 -15.33
C ASP A 258 -31.25 9.30 -14.03
N GLU A 259 -30.89 8.05 -13.74
CA GLU A 259 -31.27 7.36 -12.50
C GLU A 259 -30.79 8.09 -11.25
N ASN A 260 -29.64 8.79 -11.35
CA ASN A 260 -28.99 9.47 -10.22
C ASN A 260 -29.04 10.99 -10.31
N ILE A 261 -29.90 11.58 -11.15
CA ILE A 261 -29.89 13.04 -11.39
C ILE A 261 -30.09 13.86 -10.11
N ASN A 262 -30.94 13.36 -9.20
CA ASN A 262 -31.18 13.96 -7.88
C ASN A 262 -29.98 13.82 -6.94
N ASN A 263 -29.14 12.80 -7.14
CA ASN A 263 -27.90 12.61 -6.40
C ASN A 263 -26.77 13.48 -6.96
N LEU A 264 -26.81 13.82 -8.25
CA LEU A 264 -25.84 14.70 -8.90
C LEU A 264 -26.09 16.17 -8.56
N ALA A 265 -27.36 16.55 -8.34
CA ALA A 265 -27.73 17.87 -7.87
C ALA A 265 -27.41 18.01 -6.37
N ARG A 266 -26.43 18.86 -6.05
CA ARG A 266 -26.02 19.17 -4.67
C ARG A 266 -26.00 20.67 -4.45
N THR A 267 -26.47 21.11 -3.29
CA THR A 267 -26.51 22.52 -2.94
C THR A 267 -25.14 23.03 -2.53
N THR A 268 -24.91 24.34 -2.66
CA THR A 268 -23.66 24.98 -2.18
C THR A 268 -23.40 24.66 -0.71
N LYS A 269 -24.45 24.65 0.13
CA LYS A 269 -24.34 24.34 1.56
C LYS A 269 -23.77 22.94 1.81
N GLN A 270 -24.20 21.93 1.05
CA GLN A 270 -23.69 20.55 1.18
C GLN A 270 -22.23 20.45 0.75
N TRP A 271 -21.85 21.11 -0.36
CA TRP A 271 -20.45 21.19 -0.77
C TRP A 271 -19.56 21.91 0.24
N THR A 272 -20.08 22.96 0.89
CA THR A 272 -19.38 23.65 1.99
C THR A 272 -19.16 22.71 3.17
N ALA A 273 -20.18 21.97 3.60
CA ALA A 273 -20.04 21.00 4.70
C ALA A 273 -19.00 19.91 4.40
N TYR A 274 -18.96 19.38 3.17
CA TYR A 274 -17.94 18.43 2.73
C TYR A 274 -16.53 19.04 2.73
N SER A 275 -16.40 20.27 2.23
CA SER A 275 -15.11 20.98 2.20
C SER A 275 -14.59 21.29 3.61
N GLU A 276 -15.47 21.71 4.52
CA GLU A 276 -15.14 21.93 5.93
C GLU A 276 -14.71 20.63 6.62
N TYR A 277 -15.39 19.52 6.34
CA TYR A 277 -15.00 18.20 6.82
C TYR A 277 -13.60 17.80 6.35
N LEU A 278 -13.31 17.92 5.05
CA LEU A 278 -11.98 17.64 4.50
C LEU A 278 -10.90 18.57 5.05
N ASN A 279 -11.19 19.87 5.17
CA ASN A 279 -10.25 20.84 5.74
C ASN A 279 -9.96 20.56 7.22
N GLY A 280 -10.99 20.17 7.99
CA GLY A 280 -10.83 19.73 9.37
C GLY A 280 -9.90 18.52 9.48
N PHE A 281 -10.11 17.52 8.63
CA PHE A 281 -9.26 16.33 8.56
C PHE A 281 -7.81 16.66 8.17
N LEU A 282 -7.60 17.47 7.13
CA LEU A 282 -6.25 17.90 6.71
C LEU A 282 -5.54 18.72 7.78
N SER A 283 -6.27 19.59 8.49
CA SER A 283 -5.74 20.35 9.62
C SER A 283 -5.25 19.43 10.75
N GLN A 284 -6.03 18.40 11.09
CA GLN A 284 -5.64 17.39 12.07
C GLN A 284 -4.38 16.64 11.62
N LEU A 285 -4.29 16.19 10.37
CA LEU A 285 -3.10 15.54 9.80
C LEU A 285 -1.86 16.44 9.89
N ASN A 286 -1.99 17.72 9.53
CA ASN A 286 -0.89 18.68 9.60
C ASN A 286 -0.38 18.88 11.03
N SER A 287 -1.29 18.93 12.01
CA SER A 287 -0.91 19.03 13.42
C SER A 287 -0.11 17.81 13.88
N MET A 288 -0.51 16.60 13.49
CA MET A 288 0.22 15.37 13.82
C MET A 288 1.59 15.34 13.14
N ARG A 289 1.67 15.76 11.87
CA ARG A 289 2.94 15.86 11.14
C ARG A 289 3.94 16.78 11.83
N SER A 290 3.48 17.87 12.43
CA SER A 290 4.36 18.80 13.17
C SER A 290 5.04 18.14 14.39
N SER A 291 4.42 17.09 14.96
CA SER A 291 4.97 16.33 16.09
C SER A 291 5.80 15.10 15.69
N GLN A 292 5.90 14.78 14.40
CA GLN A 292 6.54 13.57 13.91
C GLN A 292 8.01 13.45 14.33
N SER A 293 8.78 14.54 14.24
CA SER A 293 10.18 14.56 14.63
C SER A 293 10.37 14.29 16.14
N GLN A 294 9.45 14.77 16.97
CA GLN A 294 9.47 14.53 18.42
C GLN A 294 9.20 13.05 18.73
N PHE A 295 8.22 12.43 18.07
CA PHE A 295 8.00 10.98 18.20
C PHE A 295 9.22 10.17 17.75
N GLN A 296 9.87 10.56 16.67
CA GLN A 296 11.07 9.91 16.18
C GLN A 296 12.22 10.02 17.20
N ASN A 297 12.45 11.22 17.77
CA ASN A 297 13.47 11.41 18.81
C ASN A 297 13.20 10.52 20.03
N VAL A 298 11.95 10.42 20.48
CA VAL A 298 11.57 9.55 21.62
C VAL A 298 11.81 8.08 21.28
N HIS A 299 11.42 7.64 20.08
CA HIS A 299 11.67 6.29 19.61
C HIS A 299 13.16 5.97 19.58
N ASP A 300 13.98 6.85 19.00
CA ASP A 300 15.41 6.62 18.84
C ASP A 300 16.14 6.62 20.19
N LEU A 301 15.72 7.49 21.11
CA LEU A 301 16.18 7.47 22.50
C LEU A 301 15.86 6.13 23.20
N LEU A 302 14.64 5.62 23.04
CA LEU A 302 14.25 4.32 23.59
C LEU A 302 15.07 3.17 22.98
N MET A 303 15.31 3.22 21.68
CA MET A 303 16.10 2.19 20.98
C MET A 303 17.58 2.24 21.36
N ALA A 304 18.16 3.43 21.53
CA ALA A 304 19.54 3.61 22.02
C ALA A 304 19.72 3.05 23.44
N ARG A 305 18.72 3.22 24.31
CA ARG A 305 18.75 2.66 25.67
C ARG A 305 18.55 1.15 25.70
N LYS A 306 17.66 0.62 24.84
CA LYS A 306 17.30 -0.80 24.82
C LYS A 306 18.42 -1.69 24.27
N SER A 307 19.26 -1.19 23.37
CA SER A 307 20.26 -2.00 22.68
C SER A 307 21.62 -1.31 22.67
N ALA A 308 22.65 -2.02 23.13
CA ALA A 308 24.03 -1.54 23.06
C ALA A 308 24.51 -1.33 21.59
N ARG A 309 23.91 -2.01 20.62
CA ARG A 309 24.25 -1.86 19.19
C ARG A 309 23.76 -0.55 18.56
N SER A 310 22.80 0.11 19.19
CA SER A 310 22.24 1.39 18.75
C SER A 310 22.87 2.58 19.49
N ARG A 311 23.86 2.32 20.35
CA ARG A 311 24.64 3.37 20.99
C ARG A 311 25.75 3.80 20.02
N LEU A 312 25.80 5.10 19.73
CA LEU A 312 26.99 5.71 19.16
C LEU A 312 27.97 5.96 20.30
N VAL A 313 29.20 5.46 20.17
CA VAL A 313 30.23 5.63 21.19
C VAL A 313 31.55 5.95 20.50
N GLU A 314 31.96 7.22 20.57
CA GLU A 314 33.24 7.72 20.04
C GLU A 314 34.23 8.01 21.18
N HIS A 315 33.74 8.52 22.31
CA HIS A 315 34.56 9.07 23.39
C HIS A 315 34.52 8.24 24.69
N VAL A 316 33.49 7.41 24.88
CA VAL A 316 33.26 6.69 26.15
C VAL A 316 33.20 5.16 25.99
N ALA A 317 33.97 4.61 25.05
CA ALA A 317 33.95 3.17 24.73
C ALA A 317 34.29 2.26 25.93
N GLY A 318 35.03 2.76 26.92
CA GLY A 318 35.34 2.05 28.16
C GLY A 318 34.26 2.16 29.24
N PHE A 319 33.17 2.88 28.98
CA PHE A 319 32.06 3.12 29.90
C PHE A 319 30.76 2.54 29.35
N SER A 320 30.69 1.22 29.25
CA SER A 320 29.51 0.49 28.74
C SER A 320 28.22 0.74 29.53
N ASP A 321 28.34 1.07 30.81
CA ASP A 321 27.23 1.41 31.71
C ASP A 321 27.12 2.93 31.95
N GLY A 322 27.78 3.72 31.10
CA GLY A 322 27.73 5.18 31.09
C GLY A 322 28.32 5.80 32.36
N VAL A 323 27.59 6.72 32.97
CA VAL A 323 28.02 7.44 34.19
C VAL A 323 28.37 6.48 35.34
N SER A 324 27.71 5.33 35.44
CA SER A 324 27.97 4.34 36.49
C SER A 324 29.42 3.82 36.46
N ASP A 325 29.98 3.68 35.26
CA ASP A 325 31.36 3.23 35.10
C ASP A 325 32.38 4.30 35.49
N ILE A 326 32.05 5.60 35.33
CA ILE A 326 32.88 6.71 35.78
C ILE A 326 33.06 6.68 37.29
N VAL A 327 31.96 6.50 38.03
CA VAL A 327 31.98 6.41 39.50
C VAL A 327 32.85 5.23 39.95
N SER A 328 32.77 4.15 39.19
CA SER A 328 33.45 2.90 39.51
C SER A 328 34.98 2.95 39.26
N ILE A 329 35.52 3.96 38.56
CA ILE A 329 36.97 4.16 38.40
C ILE A 329 37.68 4.27 39.75
N SER A 330 37.07 4.96 40.72
CA SER A 330 37.68 5.12 42.04
C SER A 330 37.70 3.81 42.83
N VAL A 331 36.68 2.97 42.62
CA VAL A 331 36.62 1.63 43.21
C VAL A 331 37.68 0.74 42.57
N ASP A 332 37.82 0.80 41.24
CA ASP A 332 38.82 0.04 40.50
C ASP A 332 40.25 0.40 40.92
N LEU A 333 40.55 1.69 41.10
CA LEU A 333 41.89 2.13 41.54
C LEU A 333 42.18 1.79 43.00
N ALA A 334 41.14 1.54 43.81
CA ALA A 334 41.30 1.06 45.18
C ALA A 334 41.54 -0.47 45.23
N ASP A 335 41.23 -1.20 44.16
CA ASP A 335 41.39 -2.66 44.10
C ASP A 335 42.87 -3.08 44.28
N PRO A 336 43.17 -4.10 45.12
CA PRO A 336 44.54 -4.53 45.37
C PRO A 336 45.32 -4.93 44.12
N TRP A 337 44.65 -5.57 43.16
CA TRP A 337 45.28 -5.95 41.91
C TRP A 337 45.59 -4.70 41.06
N MET A 338 44.66 -3.76 40.94
CA MET A 338 44.91 -2.51 40.19
C MET A 338 46.05 -1.69 40.81
N LYS A 339 46.12 -1.61 42.15
CA LYS A 339 47.25 -0.96 42.85
C LYS A 339 48.60 -1.61 42.51
N SER A 340 48.63 -2.94 42.36
CA SER A 340 49.84 -3.65 41.95
C SER A 340 50.29 -3.31 40.51
N VAL A 341 49.34 -2.95 39.65
CA VAL A 341 49.57 -2.57 38.25
C VAL A 341 50.00 -1.10 38.13
N VAL A 342 49.26 -0.18 38.75
CA VAL A 342 49.50 1.27 38.64
C VAL A 342 50.68 1.73 39.50
N LYS A 343 50.90 1.08 40.66
CA LYS A 343 51.99 1.36 41.61
C LYS A 343 52.06 2.81 42.12
N SER A 344 50.96 3.56 42.04
CA SER A 344 50.85 4.95 42.53
C SER A 344 49.40 5.29 42.88
N ASP A 345 49.21 6.09 43.95
CA ASP A 345 47.92 6.66 44.34
C ASP A 345 47.64 8.02 43.67
N GLU A 346 48.61 8.59 42.96
CA GLU A 346 48.49 9.89 42.28
C GLU A 346 47.42 9.85 41.18
N LEU A 347 47.30 8.71 40.48
CA LEU A 347 46.29 8.51 39.44
C LEU A 347 44.86 8.61 39.99
N ALA A 348 44.62 8.04 41.17
CA ALA A 348 43.33 8.13 41.84
C ALA A 348 43.00 9.58 42.23
N THR A 349 44.01 10.35 42.66
CA THR A 349 43.88 11.78 42.96
C THR A 349 43.58 12.60 41.70
N ALA A 350 44.29 12.32 40.61
CA ALA A 350 44.13 13.02 39.34
C ALA A 350 42.75 12.78 38.69
N LEU A 351 42.23 11.54 38.76
CA LEU A 351 40.92 11.19 38.20
C LEU A 351 39.74 11.52 39.12
N ASN A 352 40.00 11.98 40.35
CA ASN A 352 38.95 12.34 41.31
C ASN A 352 38.05 13.47 40.79
N GLY A 353 38.55 14.32 39.88
CA GLY A 353 37.77 15.37 39.23
C GLY A 353 36.58 14.84 38.41
N LEU A 354 36.68 13.62 37.86
CA LEU A 354 35.60 12.99 37.10
C LEU A 354 34.39 12.62 37.97
N LYS A 355 34.54 12.52 39.30
CA LYS A 355 33.39 12.33 40.20
C LYS A 355 32.41 13.49 40.15
N SER A 356 32.83 14.68 39.73
CA SER A 356 31.91 15.80 39.53
C SER A 356 30.88 15.58 38.42
N LEU A 357 31.12 14.60 37.53
CA LEU A 357 30.18 14.19 36.47
C LEU A 357 29.12 13.21 36.99
N GLU A 358 29.29 12.68 38.20
CA GLU A 358 28.23 11.99 38.91
C GLU A 358 27.18 13.04 39.31
N SER A 359 25.96 12.90 38.79
CA SER A 359 24.89 13.81 39.17
C SER A 359 24.67 13.72 40.68
N LYS A 360 24.82 14.83 41.41
CA LYS A 360 24.06 14.98 42.65
C LYS A 360 22.60 14.88 42.26
N ASN A 361 21.92 13.83 42.71
CA ASN A 361 20.50 13.57 42.51
C ASN A 361 19.70 14.88 42.36
N ALA A 362 19.15 15.08 41.16
CA ALA A 362 18.09 16.05 40.91
C ALA A 362 16.75 15.44 41.32
#